data_AF-A0A967L697-F1
#
_entry.id   AF-A0A967L697-F1
#
_cell.length_a   1.000
_cell.length_b   1.000
_cell.length_c   1.000
_cell.angle_alpha   90.00
_cell.angle_beta   90.00
_cell.angle_gamma   90.00
#
_symmetry.space_group_name_H-M   'P 1'
#
loop_
_entity.id
_entity.type
_entity.pdbx_description
1 polymer ?
#
loop_
_entity_poly.entity_id
_entity_poly.type
_entity_poly.pdbx_seq_one_letter_code
_entity_poly.pdbx_strand_id
1 'polypeptide(L)' 'MREQNRPGGLSLINPPGLYDPAPNGYSHVALLPPGARLAFIAGQGGETADGQLSEDFRQQVRQALRNLCIAI' A
#
# COMPACT_ATOMS: atom_id res chain seq x y z
N MET A 1 1.74 -0.50 -16.23
CA MET A 1 0.88 -1.30 -15.33
C MET A 1 -0.49 -1.44 -15.98
N ARG A 2 -1.08 -2.65 -15.98
CA ARG A 2 -2.44 -2.86 -16.51
C ARG A 2 -3.43 -2.79 -15.33
N GLU A 3 -4.22 -1.73 -15.28
CA GLU A 3 -5.40 -1.67 -14.41
C GLU A 3 -6.33 -2.82 -14.80
N GLN A 4 -6.52 -3.80 -13.92
CA GLN A 4 -7.55 -4.82 -14.10
C GLN A 4 -8.87 -4.29 -13.54
N ASN A 5 -9.47 -3.38 -14.31
CA ASN A 5 -10.75 -2.78 -13.98
C ASN A 5 -11.88 -3.70 -14.49
N ARG A 6 -12.47 -4.52 -13.60
CA ARG A 6 -13.73 -5.20 -13.90
C ARG A 6 -14.87 -4.24 -13.52
N PRO A 7 -15.81 -3.92 -14.42
CA PRO A 7 -16.90 -3.00 -14.08
C PRO A 7 -17.75 -3.60 -12.94
N GLY A 8 -17.74 -2.93 -11.78
CA GLY A 8 -18.34 -3.39 -10.52
C GLY A 8 -17.38 -4.10 -9.55
N GLY A 9 -16.08 -4.17 -9.87
CA GLY A 9 -15.08 -4.96 -9.16
C GLY A 9 -14.15 -4.18 -8.24
N LEU A 10 -13.50 -4.93 -7.35
CA LEU A 10 -12.38 -4.51 -6.51
C LEU A 10 -11.24 -3.92 -7.36
N SER A 11 -10.72 -2.75 -6.96
CA SER A 11 -9.50 -2.18 -7.53
C SER A 11 -8.32 -2.39 -6.59
N LEU A 12 -7.21 -2.92 -7.11
CA LEU A 12 -5.95 -3.10 -6.38
C LEU A 12 -4.97 -2.00 -6.80
N ILE A 13 -4.45 -1.26 -5.84
CA ILE A 13 -3.65 -0.05 -6.06
C ILE A 13 -2.34 -0.16 -5.28
N ASN A 14 -1.24 0.22 -5.94
CA ASN A 14 0.09 0.37 -5.34
C ASN A 14 0.52 1.84 -5.50
N PRO A 15 0.28 2.71 -4.49
CA PRO A 15 0.64 4.11 -4.57
C PRO A 15 2.14 4.34 -4.79
N PRO A 16 2.53 5.36 -5.58
CA PRO A 16 3.93 5.74 -5.70
C PRO A 16 4.48 6.19 -4.33
N GLY A 17 5.71 5.79 -4.02
CA GLY A 17 6.36 6.11 -2.73
C GLY A 17 6.29 4.98 -1.70
N LEU A 18 5.57 3.89 -1.98
CA LEU A 18 5.68 2.63 -1.26
C LEU A 18 6.54 1.64 -2.05
N TYR A 19 7.16 0.69 -1.33
CA TYR A 19 7.95 -0.36 -1.98
C TYR A 19 7.08 -1.27 -2.86
N ASP A 20 7.69 -1.94 -3.84
CA ASP A 20 6.98 -2.88 -4.72
C ASP A 20 6.53 -4.15 -3.98
N PRO A 21 5.22 -4.36 -3.75
CA PRO A 21 4.73 -5.53 -3.02
C PRO A 21 4.59 -6.78 -3.90
N ALA A 22 4.81 -6.68 -5.23
CA ALA A 22 4.56 -7.77 -6.17
C ALA A 22 5.31 -9.08 -5.84
N PRO A 23 6.60 -9.06 -5.41
CA PRO A 23 7.30 -10.28 -5.01
C PRO A 23 6.65 -11.01 -3.82
N ASN A 24 5.90 -10.29 -2.98
CA ASN A 24 5.19 -10.82 -1.82
C ASN A 24 3.72 -11.19 -2.13
N GLY A 25 3.27 -10.99 -3.37
CA GLY A 25 1.95 -11.45 -3.83
C GLY A 25 0.74 -10.65 -3.31
N TYR A 26 0.92 -9.37 -2.96
CA TYR A 26 -0.18 -8.52 -2.47
C TYR A 26 -0.18 -7.12 -3.11
N SER A 27 -1.18 -6.29 -2.77
CA SER A 27 -1.24 -4.86 -3.13
C SER A 27 -1.46 -4.02 -1.88
N HIS A 28 -0.91 -2.80 -1.87
CA HIS A 28 -0.99 -1.91 -0.69
C HIS A 28 -2.41 -1.51 -0.35
N VAL A 29 -3.25 -1.30 -1.37
CA VAL A 29 -4.63 -0.83 -1.20
C VAL A 29 -5.59 -1.66 -2.05
N ALA A 30 -6.71 -2.02 -1.44
CA ALA A 30 -7.87 -2.65 -2.07
C ALA A 30 -9.09 -1.72 -1.93
N LEU A 31 -9.52 -1.10 -3.03
CA LEU A 31 -10.66 -0.20 -3.07
C LEU A 31 -11.92 -0.93 -3.55
N LEU A 32 -12.97 -0.92 -2.74
CA LEU A 32 -14.25 -1.52 -3.09
C LEU A 32 -15.04 -0.65 -4.10
N PRO A 33 -15.94 -1.26 -4.88
CA PRO A 33 -16.70 -0.56 -5.89
C PRO A 33 -17.56 0.58 -5.32
N PRO A 34 -17.99 1.51 -6.19
CA PRO A 34 -18.85 2.63 -5.82
C PRO A 34 -20.11 2.13 -5.06
N GLY A 35 -20.35 2.70 -3.88
CA GLY A 35 -21.47 2.32 -2.99
C GLY A 35 -21.03 1.88 -1.59
N ALA A 36 -19.84 1.30 -1.45
CA ALA A 36 -19.30 0.88 -0.14
C ALA A 36 -18.33 1.90 0.51
N ARG A 37 -17.72 2.79 -0.29
CA ARG A 37 -16.69 3.78 0.14
C ARG A 37 -15.67 3.20 1.14
N LEU A 38 -15.19 1.99 0.90
CA LEU A 38 -14.28 1.28 1.78
C LEU A 38 -12.95 0.99 1.07
N ALA A 39 -11.85 1.31 1.76
CA ALA A 39 -10.50 0.92 1.35
C ALA A 39 -9.92 -0.02 2.42
N PHE A 40 -9.39 -1.15 1.98
CA PHE A 40 -8.60 -2.05 2.80
C PHE A 40 -7.13 -1.73 2.55
N ILE A 41 -6.43 -1.36 3.61
CA ILE A 41 -5.01 -1.00 3.57
C ILE A 41 -4.22 -2.17 4.16
N ALA A 42 -3.22 -2.67 3.41
CA ALA A 42 -2.29 -3.66 3.92
C ALA A 42 -1.46 -3.07 5.07
N GLY A 43 -0.94 -3.92 5.96
CA GLY A 43 -0.09 -3.48 7.06
C GLY A 43 1.13 -2.70 6.54
N GLN A 44 1.24 -1.44 6.94
CA GLN A 44 2.35 -0.58 6.52
C GLN A 44 3.52 -0.75 7.48
N GLY A 45 4.67 -1.15 6.95
CA GLY A 45 5.93 -1.31 7.66
C GLY A 45 6.86 -0.12 7.49
N GLY A 46 8.04 -0.21 8.12
CA GLY A 46 9.04 0.85 8.14
C GLY A 46 9.92 0.94 6.89
N GLU A 47 9.60 0.20 5.83
CA GLU A 47 10.38 0.16 4.59
C GLU A 47 10.28 1.47 3.83
N THR A 48 11.37 1.88 3.20
CA THR A 48 11.41 2.97 2.22
C THR A 48 10.86 2.51 0.86
N ALA A 49 10.67 3.44 -0.08
CA ALA A 49 10.15 3.13 -1.42
C ALA A 49 11.04 2.15 -2.22
N ASP A 50 12.34 2.10 -1.90
CA ASP A 50 13.33 1.15 -2.43
C ASP A 50 13.46 -0.13 -1.57
N GLY A 51 12.55 -0.35 -0.62
CA GLY A 51 12.45 -1.55 0.20
C GLY A 51 13.48 -1.65 1.33
N GLN A 52 14.20 -0.58 1.66
CA GLN A 52 15.18 -0.59 2.74
C GLN A 52 14.51 -0.39 4.10
N LEU A 53 15.01 -1.09 5.11
CA LEU A 53 14.52 -0.99 6.48
C LEU A 53 15.63 -0.47 7.39
N SER A 54 15.35 0.59 8.14
CA SER A 54 16.31 1.14 9.12
C SER A 54 16.54 0.16 10.27
N GLU A 55 17.75 0.09 10.82
CA GLU A 55 18.04 -0.64 12.06
C GLU A 55 17.43 0.03 13.31
N ASP A 56 17.10 1.33 13.23
CA ASP A 56 16.50 2.07 14.33
C ASP A 56 14.97 1.89 14.34
N PHE A 57 14.45 1.28 15.39
CA PHE A 57 13.03 1.03 15.57
C PHE A 57 12.16 2.31 15.52
N ARG A 58 12.63 3.42 16.11
CA ARG A 58 11.90 4.70 16.05
C ARG A 58 11.79 5.19 14.60
N GLN A 59 12.83 5.00 13.80
CA GLN A 59 12.78 5.35 12.37
C GLN A 59 11.82 4.45 11.61
N GLN A 60 11.78 3.15 11.92
CA GLN A 60 10.80 2.23 11.34
C GLN A 60 9.36 2.68 11.64
N VAL A 61 9.05 3.02 12.90
CA VAL A 61 7.70 3.50 13.28
C VAL A 61 7.35 4.81 12.56
N ARG A 62 8.29 5.76 12.48
CA ARG A 62 8.06 7.01 11.74
C ARG A 62 7.81 6.75 10.26
N GLN A 63 8.57 5.85 9.65
CA GLN A 63 8.39 5.49 8.24
C GLN A 63 7.07 4.75 8.01
N ALA A 64 6.69 3.83 8.89
CA ALA A 64 5.41 3.11 8.82
C ALA A 64 4.21 4.07 8.84
N LEU A 65 4.23 5.08 9.71
CA LEU A 65 3.20 6.11 9.74
C LEU A 65 3.21 6.98 8.47
N ARG A 66 4.38 7.30 7.93
CA ARG A 66 4.49 8.00 6.62
C ARG A 66 3.91 7.16 5.49
N ASN A 67 4.23 5.86 5.46
CA ASN A 67 3.71 4.93 4.47
C ASN A 67 2.19 4.80 4.55
N LEU A 68 1.63 4.76 5.77
CA LEU A 68 0.19 4.80 5.97
C LEU A 68 -0.45 6.07 5.41
N CYS A 69 0.17 7.24 5.58
CA CYS A 69 -0.33 8.48 4.98
C CYS A 69 -0.26 8.48 3.44
N ILE A 70 0.65 7.71 2.83
CA ILE A 70 0.71 7.55 1.37
C ILE A 70 -0.39 6.59 0.87
N ALA A 71 -0.77 5.61 1.69
CA ALA A 71 -1.75 4.59 1.33
C ALA A 71 -3.22 5.05 1.45
N ILE A 72 -3.49 6.13 2.20
CA ILE A 72 -4.83 6.71 2.44
C ILE A 72 -5.11 7.83 1.43
#